data_AF-A0A401UKM7-F1
#
_entry.id   AF-A0A401UKM7-F1
#
_cell.length_a   1.000
_cell.length_b   1.000
_cell.length_c   1.000
_cell.angle_alpha   90.00
_cell.angle_beta   90.00
_cell.angle_gamma   90.00
#
_symmetry.space_group_name_H-M   'P 1'
#
loop_
_entity.id
_entity.type
_entity.pdbx_description
1 polymer ?
#
loop_
_entity_poly.entity_id
_entity_poly.type
_entity_poly.pdbx_seq_one_letter_code
_entity_poly.pdbx_strand_id
1 'polypeptide(L)'
;MKKEEILEKSKRENLWEDERSKQVKIKSKEYASQIGNLILALVMLWKMFHKMPYGDLFGIFSIQIAISNLYKYKNKTESKLYLVIGVMMLFASSIFLLDFFINGIS
;
A
#
# COMPACT_ATOMS: atom_id res chain seq x y z
N MET A 1 -38.64 -3.67 -1.49
CA MET A 1 -37.86 -2.51 -1.04
C MET A 1 -38.40 -1.26 -1.71
N LYS A 2 -38.79 -0.25 -0.94
CA LYS A 2 -39.48 0.95 -1.45
C LYS A 2 -38.46 1.93 -2.00
N LYS A 3 -38.68 2.40 -3.23
CA LYS A 3 -37.82 3.35 -3.96
C LYS A 3 -37.46 4.60 -3.13
N GLU A 4 -38.36 5.01 -2.25
CA GLU A 4 -38.20 6.15 -1.34
C GLU A 4 -37.15 5.91 -0.26
N GLU A 5 -37.05 4.70 0.32
CA GLU A 5 -36.03 4.37 1.32
C GLU A 5 -34.63 4.38 0.71
N ILE A 6 -34.50 3.92 -0.54
CA ILE A 6 -33.22 3.93 -1.28
C ILE A 6 -32.80 5.37 -1.56
N LEU A 7 -33.75 6.25 -1.93
CA LEU A 7 -33.49 7.65 -2.25
C LEU A 7 -33.10 8.46 -1.01
N GLU A 8 -33.81 8.25 0.11
CA GLU A 8 -33.49 8.85 1.41
C GLU A 8 -32.11 8.44 1.92
N LYS A 9 -31.75 7.16 1.74
CA LYS A 9 -30.43 6.63 2.10
C LYS A 9 -29.32 7.22 1.24
N SER A 10 -29.51 7.28 -0.08
CA SER A 10 -28.54 7.89 -1.01
C SER A 10 -28.35 9.40 -0.73
N LYS A 11 -29.43 10.14 -0.46
CA LYS A 11 -29.34 11.56 -0.06
C LYS A 11 -28.55 11.74 1.25
N ARG A 12 -28.78 10.89 2.26
CA ARG A 12 -28.00 10.91 3.51
C ARG A 12 -26.53 10.57 3.31
N GLU A 13 -26.22 9.59 2.46
CA GLU A 13 -24.85 9.15 2.20
C GLU A 13 -24.05 10.14 1.31
N ASN A 14 -24.75 10.91 0.47
CA ASN A 14 -24.17 11.91 -0.43
C ASN A 14 -24.30 13.36 0.07
N LEU A 15 -24.71 13.55 1.32
CA LEU A 15 -24.95 14.86 1.93
C LEU A 15 -23.66 15.71 2.04
N TRP A 16 -22.50 15.04 2.12
CA TRP A 16 -21.20 15.68 2.34
C TRP A 16 -20.21 15.52 1.17
N GLU A 17 -20.29 14.42 0.40
CA GLU A 17 -19.38 14.15 -0.72
C GLU A 17 -20.09 13.26 -1.74
N ASP A 18 -20.14 13.71 -3.00
CA ASP A 18 -20.76 13.00 -4.12
C ASP A 18 -20.06 11.63 -4.37
N GLU A 19 -20.81 10.62 -4.79
CA GLU A 19 -20.29 9.27 -5.08
C GLU A 19 -19.16 9.33 -6.11
N ARG A 20 -19.31 10.18 -7.13
CA ARG A 20 -18.28 10.39 -8.15
C ARG A 20 -16.99 10.93 -7.53
N SER A 21 -17.09 11.91 -6.64
CA SER A 21 -15.93 12.49 -5.94
C SER A 21 -15.24 11.45 -5.05
N LYS A 22 -16.00 10.61 -4.33
CA LYS A 22 -15.46 9.48 -3.56
C LYS A 22 -14.71 8.50 -4.45
N GLN A 23 -15.28 8.12 -5.59
CA GLN A 23 -14.62 7.21 -6.54
C GLN A 23 -13.34 7.79 -7.13
N VAL A 24 -13.35 9.08 -7.53
CA VAL A 24 -12.16 9.77 -8.03
C VAL A 24 -11.06 9.79 -6.98
N LYS A 25 -11.40 10.05 -5.71
CA LYS A 25 -10.46 10.07 -4.58
C LYS A 25 -9.88 8.70 -4.25
N ILE A 26 -10.68 7.63 -4.36
CA ILE A 26 -10.19 6.26 -4.19
C ILE A 26 -9.22 5.91 -5.32
N LYS A 27 -9.62 6.14 -6.57
CA LYS A 27 -8.77 5.90 -7.74
C LYS A 27 -7.48 6.72 -7.68
N SER A 28 -7.55 7.99 -7.30
CA SER A 28 -6.35 8.84 -7.20
C SER A 28 -5.38 8.33 -6.14
N LYS A 29 -5.86 7.86 -4.99
CA LYS A 29 -5.02 7.20 -3.98
C LYS A 29 -4.38 5.91 -4.49
N GLU A 30 -5.14 5.09 -5.21
CA GLU A 30 -4.61 3.86 -5.82
C GLU A 30 -3.54 4.16 -6.86
N TYR A 31 -3.76 5.13 -7.76
CA TYR A 31 -2.77 5.55 -8.75
C TYR A 31 -1.54 6.17 -8.10
N ALA A 32 -1.71 7.03 -7.09
CA ALA A 32 -0.59 7.62 -6.37
C ALA A 32 0.29 6.53 -5.71
N SER A 33 -0.34 5.51 -5.11
CA SER A 33 0.42 4.38 -4.54
C SER A 33 1.16 3.58 -5.61
N GLN A 34 0.56 3.34 -6.78
CA GLN A 34 1.21 2.59 -7.86
C GLN A 34 2.40 3.36 -8.45
N ILE A 35 2.22 4.66 -8.72
CA ILE A 35 3.28 5.52 -9.26
C ILE A 35 4.39 5.68 -8.22
N GLY A 36 4.05 5.87 -6.94
CA GLY A 36 5.03 5.95 -5.85
C GLY A 36 5.88 4.68 -5.74
N ASN A 37 5.26 3.50 -5.84
CA ASN A 37 5.96 2.21 -5.87
C ASN A 37 6.93 2.11 -7.08
N LEU A 38 6.50 2.57 -8.25
CA LEU A 38 7.33 2.55 -9.45
C LEU A 38 8.56 3.45 -9.30
N ILE A 39 8.38 4.67 -8.79
CA ILE A 39 9.47 5.61 -8.53
C ILE A 39 10.43 5.01 -7.49
N LEU A 40 9.90 4.44 -6.40
CA LEU A 40 10.71 3.80 -5.36
C LEU A 40 11.56 2.66 -5.93
N ALA A 41 10.99 1.82 -6.79
CA ALA A 41 11.72 0.75 -7.46
C ALA A 41 12.82 1.29 -8.39
N LEU A 42 12.55 2.37 -9.15
CA LEU A 42 13.54 3.00 -10.03
C LEU A 42 14.72 3.59 -9.25
N VAL A 43 14.45 4.31 -8.15
CA VAL A 43 15.50 4.87 -7.30
C VAL A 43 16.31 3.75 -6.65
N MET A 44 15.67 2.67 -6.22
CA MET A 44 16.34 1.50 -5.67
C MET A 44 17.27 0.85 -6.69
N LEU A 45 16.82 0.61 -7.92
CA LEU A 45 17.64 0.10 -9.01
C LEU A 45 18.83 1.01 -9.31
N TRP A 46 18.62 2.33 -9.29
CA TRP A 46 19.69 3.30 -9.46
C TRP A 46 20.73 3.22 -8.34
N LYS A 47 20.31 3.13 -7.06
CA LYS A 47 21.22 2.96 -5.91
C LYS A 47 21.99 1.63 -6.01
N MET A 48 21.32 0.54 -6.40
CA MET A 48 21.96 -0.76 -6.62
C MET A 48 23.05 -0.68 -7.70
N PHE A 49 22.77 -0.02 -8.83
CA PHE A 49 23.74 0.16 -9.91
C PHE A 49 24.97 0.96 -9.45
N HIS A 50 24.77 1.97 -8.61
CA HIS A 50 25.84 2.81 -8.07
C HIS A 50 26.49 2.24 -6.79
N LYS A 51 26.14 1.00 -6.40
CA LYS A 51 26.63 0.34 -5.17
C LYS A 51 26.40 1.17 -3.89
N MET A 52 25.36 2.00 -3.89
CA MET A 52 24.95 2.78 -2.72
C MET A 52 24.08 1.92 -1.81
N PRO A 53 24.04 2.19 -0.49
CA PRO A 53 23.17 1.46 0.43
C PRO A 53 21.71 1.63 0.01
N TYR A 54 21.00 0.53 -0.25
CA TYR A 54 19.60 0.53 -0.72
C TYR A 54 18.65 -0.21 0.23
N GLY A 55 19.17 -0.73 1.35
CA GLY A 55 18.38 -1.48 2.33
C GLY A 55 17.25 -0.66 2.94
N ASP A 56 17.46 0.64 3.12
CA ASP A 56 16.45 1.62 3.53
C ASP A 56 15.22 1.62 2.60
N LEU A 57 15.47 1.75 1.30
CA LEU A 57 14.42 1.76 0.29
C LEU A 57 13.75 0.40 0.15
N PHE A 58 14.53 -0.68 0.26
CA PHE A 58 13.99 -2.04 0.21
C PHE A 58 13.08 -2.32 1.41
N GLY A 59 13.45 -1.87 2.61
CA GLY A 59 12.61 -1.97 3.81
C GLY A 59 11.27 -1.25 3.65
N ILE A 60 11.28 -0.04 3.08
CA ILE A 60 10.06 0.75 2.78
C ILE A 60 9.20 0.05 1.71
N PHE A 61 9.83 -0.48 0.67
CA PHE A 61 9.12 -1.19 -0.40
C PHE A 61 8.46 -2.47 0.13
N SER A 62 9.18 -3.25 0.94
CA SER A 62 8.67 -4.48 1.55
C SER A 62 7.49 -4.22 2.49
N ILE A 63 7.51 -3.17 3.34
CA ILE A 63 6.37 -2.89 4.22
C ILE A 63 5.13 -2.50 3.43
N GLN A 64 5.28 -1.78 2.32
CA GLN A 64 4.14 -1.40 1.47
C GLN A 64 3.50 -2.63 0.81
N ILE A 65 4.32 -3.58 0.34
CA ILE A 65 3.84 -4.87 -0.16
C ILE A 65 3.16 -5.67 0.96
N ALA A 66 3.74 -5.70 2.16
CA ALA A 66 3.18 -6.40 3.31
C ALA A 66 1.77 -5.87 3.65
N ILE A 67 1.63 -4.55 3.80
CA ILE A 67 0.35 -3.91 4.10
C ILE A 67 -0.68 -4.20 3.00
N SER A 68 -0.31 -4.08 1.72
CA SER A 68 -1.23 -4.34 0.60
C SER A 68 -1.75 -5.78 0.60
N ASN A 69 -0.87 -6.76 0.81
CA ASN A 69 -1.24 -8.18 0.80
C ASN A 69 -2.03 -8.58 2.04
N LEU A 70 -1.66 -8.11 3.24
CA LEU A 70 -2.42 -8.35 4.46
C LEU A 70 -3.82 -7.72 4.39
N TYR A 71 -3.94 -6.53 3.81
CA TYR A 71 -5.24 -5.90 3.58
C TYR A 71 -6.11 -6.69 2.61
N LYS A 72 -5.54 -7.18 1.49
CA LYS A 72 -6.26 -8.03 0.52
C LYS A 72 -6.70 -9.36 1.13
N TYR A 73 -5.82 -9.97 1.94
CA TYR A 73 -6.14 -11.19 2.67
C TYR A 73 -7.35 -10.99 3.59
N LYS A 74 -7.32 -9.95 4.43
CA LYS A 74 -8.38 -9.66 5.40
C LYS A 74 -9.72 -9.29 4.76
N ASN A 75 -9.72 -8.56 3.63
CA ASN A 75 -10.92 -7.89 3.13
C ASN A 75 -11.44 -8.37 1.77
N LYS A 76 -10.68 -9.13 0.98
CA LYS A 76 -11.05 -9.40 -0.42
C LYS A 76 -10.96 -10.85 -0.87
N THR A 77 -10.07 -11.68 -0.32
CA THR A 77 -9.77 -12.95 -1.01
C THR A 77 -9.51 -14.14 -0.09
N GLU A 78 -9.28 -13.96 1.23
CA GLU A 78 -8.89 -15.02 2.19
C GLU A 78 -7.80 -16.00 1.70
N SER A 79 -7.09 -15.65 0.62
CA SER A 79 -6.11 -16.52 -0.01
C SER A 79 -4.86 -16.58 0.86
N LYS A 80 -4.49 -17.79 1.26
CA LYS A 80 -3.29 -18.05 2.07
C LYS A 80 -2.01 -17.52 1.43
N LEU A 81 -1.97 -17.39 0.10
CA LEU A 81 -0.83 -16.80 -0.61
C LEU A 81 -0.61 -15.33 -0.21
N TYR A 82 -1.68 -14.54 -0.11
CA TYR A 82 -1.57 -13.13 0.31
C TYR A 82 -1.12 -13.02 1.77
N LEU A 83 -1.56 -13.91 2.64
CA LEU A 83 -1.08 -13.96 4.02
C LEU A 83 0.41 -14.28 4.07
N VAL A 84 0.85 -15.34 3.38
CA VAL A 84 2.26 -15.78 3.38
C VAL A 84 3.17 -14.69 2.82
N ILE A 85 2.84 -14.12 1.65
CA ILE A 85 3.60 -13.02 1.05
C ILE A 85 3.63 -11.81 1.98
N GLY A 86 2.47 -11.46 2.56
CA GLY A 86 2.36 -10.33 3.48
C GLY A 86 3.27 -10.47 4.70
N VAL A 87 3.25 -11.64 5.33
CA VAL A 87 4.08 -11.95 6.51
C VAL A 87 5.57 -12.01 6.15
N MET A 88 5.94 -12.67 5.05
CA MET A 88 7.33 -12.72 4.59
C MET A 88 7.91 -11.33 4.32
N MET A 89 7.13 -10.47 3.67
CA MET A 89 7.55 -9.10 3.36
C MET A 89 7.62 -8.22 4.61
N LEU A 90 6.76 -8.47 5.60
CA LEU A 90 6.84 -7.79 6.89
C LEU A 90 8.16 -8.14 7.61
N PHE A 91 8.50 -9.43 7.67
CA PHE A 91 9.78 -9.88 8.24
C PHE A 91 10.98 -9.30 7.49
N ALA A 92 10.96 -9.33 6.16
CA ALA A 92 12.01 -8.71 5.35
C ALA A 92 12.17 -7.23 5.71
N SER A 93 11.06 -6.47 5.75
CA SER A 93 11.09 -5.06 6.11
C SER A 93 11.70 -4.83 7.50
N SER A 94 11.35 -5.64 8.50
CA SER A 94 11.93 -5.54 9.83
C SER A 94 13.43 -5.75 9.82
N ILE A 95 13.95 -6.73 9.06
CA ILE A 95 15.39 -6.97 8.96
C ILE A 95 16.10 -5.77 8.32
N PHE A 96 15.59 -5.27 7.19
CA PHE A 96 16.21 -4.14 6.48
C PHE A 96 16.12 -2.82 7.26
N LEU A 97 15.05 -2.59 8.02
CA LEU A 97 14.95 -1.43 8.91
C LEU A 97 15.91 -1.54 10.09
N LEU A 98 16.05 -2.73 10.70
CA LEU A 98 17.03 -2.94 11.76
C LEU A 98 18.46 -2.74 11.24
N ASP A 99 18.78 -3.27 10.06
CA ASP A 99 20.07 -3.04 9.40
C ASP A 99 20.31 -1.54 9.15
N PHE A 100 19.31 -0.80 8.68
CA PHE A 100 19.40 0.65 8.52
C PHE A 100 19.67 1.38 9.85
N PHE A 101 18.98 1.01 10.94
CA PHE A 101 19.22 1.66 12.23
C PHE A 101 20.56 1.29 12.87
N ILE A 102 21.04 0.06 12.67
CA ILE A 102 22.29 -0.43 13.26
C ILE A 102 23.51 0.02 12.45
N ASN A 103 23.46 -0.13 11.12
CA ASN A 103 24.59 0.07 10.22
C ASN A 103 24.52 1.38 9.41
N GLY A 104 23.35 2.04 9.36
CA GLY A 104 23.16 3.26 8.57
C GLY A 104 23.70 4.55 9.19
N ILE A 105 24.31 4.48 10.38
CA ILE A 105 24.91 5.64 11.10
C ILE A 105 26.45 5.68 10.93
N SER A 106 27.09 4.67 10.30
CA SER A 106 28.56 4.65 10.12
C SER A 106 29.04 5.30 8.83
#